data_AF-A0A4R4G706-F1
#
_entry.id   AF-A0A4R4G706-F1
#
_cell.length_a   1.000
_cell.length_b   1.000
_cell.length_c   1.000
_cell.angle_alpha   90.00
_cell.angle_beta   90.00
_cell.angle_gamma   90.00
#
_symmetry.space_group_name_H-M   'P 1'
#
loop_
_entity.id
_entity.type
_entity.pdbx_description
1 polymer ?
#
loop_
_entity_poly.entity_id
_entity_poly.type
_entity_poly.pdbx_seq_one_letter_code
_entity_poly.pdbx_strand_id
1 'polypeptide(L)'
;MITSITEEQFNMLLGFKYHIWTYYHENDASFDAMRWAEMLDKAGINWFVQNTVAILMETRANGFSSLAGLLKAKGIEVRNDRCA
;
A
#
# COMPACT_ATOMS: atom_id res chain seq x y z
N MET A 1 9.01 10.47 -12.90
CA MET A 1 8.46 9.22 -13.49
C MET A 1 7.17 8.93 -12.74
N ILE A 2 6.03 8.89 -13.42
CA ILE A 2 4.75 8.56 -12.77
C ILE A 2 4.67 7.04 -12.70
N THR A 3 4.58 6.50 -11.50
CA THR A 3 4.38 5.07 -11.28
C THR A 3 2.89 4.80 -11.23
N SER A 4 2.43 3.72 -11.84
CA SER A 4 1.01 3.36 -11.85
C SER A 4 0.79 1.95 -11.35
N ILE A 5 -0.34 1.75 -10.66
CA ILE A 5 -0.80 0.44 -10.19
C ILE A 5 -2.21 0.17 -10.69
N THR A 6 -2.59 -1.10 -10.81
CA THR A 6 -3.95 -1.50 -11.20
C THR A 6 -4.93 -1.39 -10.02
N GLU A 7 -6.23 -1.46 -10.30
CA GLU A 7 -7.29 -1.53 -9.25
C GLU A 7 -7.07 -2.74 -8.31
N GLU A 8 -6.67 -3.89 -8.86
CA GLU A 8 -6.39 -5.10 -8.08
C GLU A 8 -5.20 -4.92 -7.15
N GLN A 9 -4.11 -4.33 -7.65
CA GLN A 9 -2.92 -4.01 -6.86
C GLN A 9 -3.25 -3.00 -5.77
N PHE A 10 -4.07 -1.98 -6.07
CA PHE A 10 -4.54 -1.02 -5.09
C PHE A 10 -5.34 -1.68 -3.97
N ASN A 11 -6.23 -2.64 -4.30
CA ASN A 11 -7.00 -3.38 -3.31
C ASN A 11 -6.11 -4.21 -2.37
N MET A 12 -5.03 -4.82 -2.88
CA MET A 12 -4.05 -5.50 -2.03
C MET A 12 -3.32 -4.52 -1.10
N LEU A 13 -2.97 -3.33 -1.61
CA LEU A 13 -2.31 -2.30 -0.83
C LEU A 13 -3.20 -1.72 0.29
N LEU A 14 -4.53 -1.79 0.18
CA LEU A 14 -5.43 -1.41 1.28
C LEU A 14 -5.29 -2.37 2.48
N GLY A 15 -5.22 -3.67 2.22
CA GLY A 15 -4.97 -4.66 3.27
C GLY A 15 -3.58 -4.48 3.90
N PHE A 16 -2.57 -4.27 3.05
CA PHE A 16 -1.21 -4.01 3.51
C PHE A 16 -1.09 -2.73 4.34
N LYS A 17 -1.77 -1.65 3.91
CA LYS A 17 -1.88 -0.38 4.64
C LYS A 17 -2.40 -0.62 6.06
N TYR A 18 -3.52 -1.34 6.18
CA TYR A 18 -4.13 -1.64 7.48
C TYR A 18 -3.15 -2.41 8.37
N HIS A 19 -2.52 -3.45 7.82
CA HIS A 19 -1.60 -4.31 8.56
C HIS A 19 -0.36 -3.57 9.08
N ILE A 20 0.24 -2.70 8.26
CA ILE A 20 1.38 -1.88 8.72
C ILE A 20 0.94 -0.84 9.75
N TRP A 21 -0.24 -0.24 9.57
CA TRP A 21 -0.72 0.75 10.51
C TRP A 21 -0.97 0.14 11.89
N THR A 22 -1.58 -1.05 11.98
CA THR A 22 -1.78 -1.74 13.27
C THR A 22 -0.45 -2.16 13.91
N TYR A 23 0.53 -2.59 13.11
CA TYR A 23 1.87 -2.87 13.59
C TYR A 23 2.53 -1.65 14.24
N TYR A 24 2.51 -0.48 13.59
CA TYR A 24 3.13 0.73 14.13
C TYR A 24 2.37 1.36 15.31
N HIS A 25 1.03 1.32 15.31
CA HIS A 25 0.23 2.15 16.22
C HIS A 25 -0.56 1.39 17.27
N GLU A 26 -0.76 0.08 17.09
CA GLU A 26 -1.57 -0.76 18.00
C GLU A 26 -0.74 -1.90 18.64
N ASN A 27 0.58 -1.93 18.44
CA ASN A 27 1.50 -2.96 18.94
C ASN A 27 1.06 -4.40 18.55
N ASP A 28 0.47 -4.53 17.36
CA ASP A 28 0.07 -5.85 16.86
C ASP A 28 1.31 -6.68 16.50
N ALA A 29 1.64 -7.64 17.37
CA ALA A 29 2.77 -8.55 17.21
C ALA A 29 2.54 -9.61 16.12
N SER A 30 1.35 -9.69 15.52
CA SER A 30 1.03 -10.63 14.43
C SER A 30 1.56 -10.19 13.06
N PHE A 31 2.48 -9.22 13.02
CA PHE A 31 3.08 -8.72 11.80
C PHE A 31 3.92 -9.79 11.10
N ASP A 32 3.37 -10.38 10.05
CA ASP A 32 4.07 -11.29 9.15
C ASP A 32 4.51 -10.51 7.90
N ALA A 33 5.62 -9.79 8.07
CA ALA A 33 6.23 -8.97 7.03
C ALA A 33 6.55 -9.79 5.77
N MET A 34 7.02 -11.03 5.96
CA MET A 34 7.47 -11.90 4.87
C MET A 34 6.29 -12.33 4.01
N ARG A 35 5.19 -12.75 4.63
CA ARG A 35 3.98 -13.13 3.89
C ARG A 35 3.43 -11.99 3.06
N TRP A 36 3.41 -10.76 3.61
CA TRP A 36 2.96 -9.60 2.84
C TRP A 36 3.90 -9.26 1.69
N ALA A 37 5.21 -9.25 1.91
CA ALA A 37 6.18 -9.03 0.84
C ALA A 37 6.00 -10.03 -0.31
N GLU A 38 5.88 -11.32 0.00
CA GLU A 38 5.63 -12.36 -1.01
C GLU A 38 4.32 -12.15 -1.77
N MET A 39 3.23 -11.76 -1.09
CA MET A 39 1.94 -11.51 -1.73
C MET A 39 1.99 -10.31 -2.68
N LEU A 40 2.64 -9.22 -2.26
CA LEU A 40 2.77 -8.00 -3.05
C LEU A 40 3.70 -8.20 -4.26
N ASP A 41 4.78 -8.97 -4.08
CA ASP A 41 5.69 -9.34 -5.17
C ASP A 41 4.99 -10.23 -6.20
N LYS A 42 4.22 -11.23 -5.76
CA LYS A 42 3.41 -12.08 -6.65
C LYS A 42 2.35 -11.28 -7.43
N ALA A 43 1.84 -10.20 -6.84
CA ALA A 43 0.92 -9.27 -7.49
C ALA A 43 1.60 -8.27 -8.45
N GLY A 44 2.92 -8.35 -8.60
CA GLY A 44 3.69 -7.47 -9.47
C GLY A 44 3.74 -6.02 -8.99
N ILE A 45 3.53 -5.77 -7.70
CA ILE A 45 3.56 -4.42 -7.14
C ILE A 45 5.01 -4.00 -6.97
N ASN A 46 5.40 -2.92 -7.64
CA ASN A 46 6.78 -2.43 -7.56
C ASN A 46 7.20 -2.15 -6.10
N TRP A 47 8.39 -2.62 -5.73
CA TRP A 47 9.02 -2.39 -4.42
C TRP A 47 8.94 -0.94 -3.93
N PHE A 48 9.12 0.04 -4.83
CA PHE A 48 8.99 1.45 -4.51
C PHE A 48 7.59 1.80 -3.96
N VAL A 49 6.53 1.23 -4.54
CA VAL A 49 5.15 1.44 -4.09
C VAL A 49 4.92 0.79 -2.73
N GLN A 50 5.40 -0.45 -2.56
CA GLN A 50 5.29 -1.17 -1.29
C GLN A 50 5.91 -0.35 -0.14
N ASN A 51 7.15 0.10 -0.32
CA ASN A 51 7.85 0.91 0.69
C ASN A 51 7.19 2.27 0.91
N THR A 52 6.67 2.89 -0.15
CA THR A 52 5.94 4.15 -0.02
C THR A 52 4.73 3.97 0.90
N VAL A 53 3.95 2.89 0.75
CA VAL A 53 2.83 2.60 1.65
C VAL A 53 3.30 2.35 3.09
N ALA A 54 4.38 1.58 3.27
CA ALA A 54 4.95 1.32 4.59
C ALA A 54 5.33 2.61 5.33
N ILE A 55 6.13 3.46 4.68
CA ILE A 55 6.59 4.75 5.24
C ILE A 55 5.40 5.68 5.54
N LEU A 56 4.40 5.73 4.66
CA LEU A 56 3.20 6.54 4.91
C LEU A 56 2.49 6.15 6.20
N MET A 57 2.50 4.86 6.57
CA MET A 57 1.81 4.35 7.75
C MET A 57 2.58 4.55 9.06
N GLU A 58 3.83 4.99 9.02
CA GLU A 58 4.53 5.48 10.23
C GLU A 58 3.81 6.69 10.85
N THR A 59 3.08 7.48 10.04
CA THR A 59 2.26 8.60 10.52
C THR A 59 0.84 8.15 10.86
N ARG A 60 0.44 8.22 12.14
CA ARG A 60 -0.87 7.72 12.61
C ARG A 60 -2.07 8.30 11.85
N ALA A 61 -2.05 9.60 11.55
CA ALA A 61 -3.14 10.28 10.83
C ALA A 61 -3.39 9.73 9.41
N ASN A 62 -2.37 9.16 8.77
CA ASN A 62 -2.49 8.60 7.42
C ASN A 62 -3.32 7.30 7.40
N GLY A 63 -3.45 6.60 8.53
CA GLY A 63 -4.34 5.43 8.66
C GLY A 63 -5.79 5.75 8.34
N PHE A 64 -6.25 6.95 8.70
CA PHE A 64 -7.62 7.43 8.47
C PHE A 64 -7.78 8.16 7.14
N SER A 65 -6.69 8.39 6.41
CA SER A 65 -6.69 9.09 5.13
C SER A 65 -6.90 8.15 3.95
N SER A 66 -7.41 8.68 2.83
CA SER A 66 -7.55 7.93 1.58
C SER A 66 -6.18 7.51 1.05
N LEU A 67 -5.96 6.20 0.87
CA LEU A 67 -4.71 5.68 0.32
C LEU A 67 -4.46 6.19 -1.10
N ALA A 68 -5.50 6.28 -1.93
CA ALA A 68 -5.38 6.84 -3.28
C ALA A 68 -4.89 8.29 -3.26
N GLY A 69 -5.38 9.10 -2.31
CA GLY A 69 -4.92 10.47 -2.13
C GLY A 69 -3.44 10.55 -1.71
N LEU A 70 -3.03 9.71 -0.77
CA LEU A 70 -1.64 9.65 -0.30
C LEU A 70 -0.68 9.18 -1.41
N LEU A 71 -1.07 8.16 -2.17
CA LEU A 71 -0.29 7.65 -3.30
C LEU A 71 -0.18 8.69 -4.42
N LYS A 72 -1.28 9.38 -4.74
CA LYS A 72 -1.27 10.48 -5.72
C LYS A 72 -0.31 11.60 -5.33
N ALA A 73 -0.27 11.96 -4.05
CA ALA A 73 0.69 12.95 -3.53
C ALA A 73 2.17 12.50 -3.65
N LYS A 74 2.41 11.20 -3.84
CA LYS A 74 3.72 10.60 -4.12
C LYS A 74 3.96 10.30 -5.60
N GLY A 75 3.07 10.75 -6.49
CA GLY A 75 3.17 10.51 -7.93
C GLY A 75 2.85 9.07 -8.34
N ILE A 76 2.05 8.36 -7.54
CA ILE A 76 1.56 7.01 -7.83
C ILE A 76 0.07 7.07 -8.18
N GLU A 77 -0.30 6.62 -9.38
CA GLU A 77 -1.67 6.65 -9.87
C GLU A 77 -2.32 5.27 -9.92
N VAL A 78 -3.61 5.19 -9.59
CA VAL A 78 -4.40 3.97 -9.73
C VAL A 78 -5.09 3.98 -11.08
N ARG A 79 -4.78 3.00 -11.93
CA ARG A 79 -5.41 2.80 -13.24
C ARG A 79 -6.63 1.91 -13.08
N ASN A 80 -7.71 2.33 -13.75
CA ASN A 80 -8.93 1.54 -13.87
C ASN A 80 -8.83 0.77 -15.18
N ASP A 81 -8.48 -0.52 -15.13
CA ASP A 81 -8.30 -1.34 -16.34
C ASP A 81 -9.64 -1.83 -16.91
N ARG A 82 -10.77 -1.27 -16.49
CA ARG A 82 -12.14 -1.69 -16.86
C ARG A 82 -12.59 -1.31 -18.28
N CYS A 83 -11.73 -0.82 -19.16
CA CYS A 83 -12.06 -0.59 -20.57
C CYS A 83 -10.85 -0.88 -21.46
N ALA A 84 -10.77 -2.11 -21.95
CA ALA A 84 -10.13 -2.46 -23.23
C ALA A 84 -11.09 -3.37 -23.99
#